data_AF-A0A3M1XNE1-F1
#
_entry.id   AF-A0A3M1XNE1-F1
#
_cell.length_a   1.000
_cell.length_b   1.000
_cell.length_c   1.000
_cell.angle_alpha   90.00
_cell.angle_beta   90.00
_cell.angle_gamma   90.00
#
_symmetry.space_group_name_H-M   'P 1'
#
loop_
_entity.id
_entity.type
_entity.pdbx_description
1 polymer ?
#
loop_
_entity_poly.entity_id
_entity_poly.type
_entity_poly.pdbx_seq_one_letter_code
_entity_poly.pdbx_strand_id
1 'polypeptide(L)'
;MKVFPAVRIEGGLFAPDLLDQLLNDELPGQKPQDFGLSGRRGLNDEIAAVFADAQALWRVFQHRLERLPEGDPGTKVTRESWVIPFLRLLDFDLQYNRRAYEVGGLTFAISHRAGEDDYAPPVHIVGIGQELGRVAPSGRPRLAPHSLVQEFLNRTDALWGLVTNGKILRLLRDSTYIRRQSYVEFDLEAIFEQRLFQDFAVLYRLLHRTRFPQTGRDAHRCWLEEYYQYSEEQGGRVREKLRDGVEKCIKILANGFLRHPANTGLRERIQEQVASSEWRVASGKKQGDIPSTTHNSPFARELYHQLLRLVYRFLFLLVSEDRGLISSNPLFLRHYSVSRLRRLVDRHAAYSEHEDLWHGLRVLWKLLSDDTPIPQLDGRPLGALLDLPVLDGQLFEPIFLDSCRISNRDLLLGLRHLITYQESPASPPRRVNYAALDVEELGSVYEGLLEYHPEIQVKAGRPEFLFLETGKERRQTGSHYTPEELVAPLIKHALEPVLQEKLKAAGTPEEKKAAILSIKVLDPACGSGHFLLAAARRLGKEYARIETGE
;
A
#
# COMPACT_ATOMS: atom_id res chain seq x y z
N MET A 1 14.34 -7.88 4.12
CA MET A 1 13.33 -7.14 4.89
C MET A 1 13.19 -7.86 6.21
N LYS A 2 13.59 -7.22 7.31
CA LYS A 2 13.26 -7.76 8.63
C LYS A 2 11.74 -7.66 8.80
N VAL A 3 11.14 -8.65 9.44
CA VAL A 3 9.70 -8.62 9.75
C VAL A 3 9.57 -7.92 11.10
N PHE A 4 8.78 -6.86 11.17
CA PHE A 4 8.43 -6.15 12.40
C PHE A 4 7.02 -6.57 12.82
N PRO A 5 6.88 -7.66 13.60
CA PRO A 5 5.56 -8.22 13.91
C PRO A 5 4.68 -7.30 14.76
N ALA A 6 5.24 -6.30 15.44
CA ALA A 6 4.51 -5.38 16.31
C ALA A 6 4.50 -3.91 15.82
N VAL A 7 4.96 -3.66 14.59
CA VAL A 7 4.95 -2.32 13.96
C VAL A 7 4.22 -2.37 12.63
N ARG A 8 3.21 -1.52 12.47
CA ARG A 8 2.38 -1.46 11.26
C ARG A 8 2.31 -0.02 10.72
N ILE A 9 2.73 0.17 9.47
CA ILE A 9 2.53 1.43 8.76
C ILE A 9 1.21 1.32 7.99
N GLU A 10 0.23 2.13 8.35
CA GLU A 10 -1.06 2.24 7.70
C GLU A 10 -1.15 3.53 6.88
N GLY A 11 -1.93 3.49 5.81
CA GLY A 11 -2.19 4.68 5.00
C GLY A 11 -1.04 5.16 4.11
N GLY A 12 0.13 4.52 4.16
CA GLY A 12 1.33 4.98 3.44
C GLY A 12 1.98 6.20 4.09
N LEU A 13 1.83 6.39 5.41
CA LEU A 13 2.42 7.53 6.12
C LEU A 13 3.94 7.64 5.89
N PHE A 14 4.62 6.50 5.80
CA PHE A 14 6.02 6.44 5.46
C PHE A 14 6.28 5.35 4.43
N ALA A 15 7.43 5.46 3.77
CA ALA A 15 7.92 4.44 2.89
C ALA A 15 8.14 3.14 3.68
N PRO A 16 7.80 1.99 3.11
CA PRO A 16 7.85 0.73 3.84
C PRO A 16 9.26 0.27 4.24
N ASP A 17 10.29 0.70 3.53
CA ASP A 17 11.69 0.44 3.85
C ASP A 17 12.22 1.37 4.95
N LEU A 18 11.45 2.38 5.39
CA LEU A 18 11.83 3.30 6.45
C LEU A 18 12.24 2.55 7.73
N LEU A 19 11.51 1.50 8.13
CA LEU A 19 11.81 0.76 9.37
C LEU A 19 13.15 0.02 9.29
N ASP A 20 13.47 -0.57 8.14
CA ASP A 20 14.77 -1.20 7.89
C ASP A 20 15.88 -0.13 7.87
N GLN A 21 15.64 1.02 7.23
CA GLN A 21 16.59 2.14 7.16
C GLN A 21 16.86 2.78 8.53
N LEU A 22 15.85 2.89 9.40
CA LEU A 22 15.98 3.34 10.78
C LEU A 22 16.91 2.41 11.58
N LEU A 23 16.73 1.09 11.43
CA LEU A 23 17.57 0.10 12.13
C LEU A 23 19.01 0.07 11.64
N ASN A 24 19.24 0.37 10.36
CA ASN A 24 20.56 0.33 9.74
C ASN A 24 21.30 1.68 9.78
N ASP A 25 20.75 2.69 10.47
CA ASP A 25 21.30 4.05 10.53
C ASP A 25 21.45 4.71 9.13
N GLU A 26 20.58 4.35 8.17
CA GLU A 26 20.63 4.83 6.78
C GLU A 26 19.93 6.18 6.59
N LEU A 27 19.07 6.58 7.53
CA LEU A 27 18.35 7.86 7.51
C LEU A 27 19.14 8.98 8.20
N PRO A 28 18.95 10.24 7.77
CA PRO A 28 19.53 11.37 8.48
C PRO A 28 18.95 11.46 9.91
N GLY A 29 19.66 12.13 10.82
CA GLY A 29 19.20 12.30 12.20
C GLY A 29 19.31 11.07 13.10
N GLN A 30 19.98 10.00 12.66
CA GLN A 30 20.12 8.74 13.42
C GLN A 30 21.42 8.66 14.25
N LYS A 31 22.17 9.74 14.43
CA LYS A 31 23.40 9.74 15.25
C LYS A 31 23.06 9.97 16.73
N PRO A 32 23.87 9.50 17.69
CA PRO A 32 23.61 9.70 19.12
C PRO A 32 23.32 11.16 19.53
N GLN A 33 24.06 12.11 18.96
CA GLN A 33 23.88 13.55 19.19
C GLN A 33 22.50 14.07 18.79
N ASP A 34 21.86 13.46 17.78
CA ASP A 34 20.55 13.87 17.28
C ASP A 34 19.43 13.48 18.28
N PHE A 35 19.73 12.55 19.19
CA PHE A 35 18.88 12.14 20.31
C PHE A 35 19.19 12.91 21.61
N GLY A 36 20.03 13.94 21.57
CA GLY A 36 20.42 14.70 22.76
C GLY A 36 21.42 13.98 23.67
N LEU A 37 21.99 12.85 23.21
CA LEU A 37 22.98 12.10 23.99
C LEU A 37 24.33 12.83 23.96
N SER A 38 24.86 13.15 25.13
CA SER A 38 26.19 13.74 25.30
C SER A 38 27.19 12.68 25.80
N GLY A 39 28.28 12.46 25.06
CA GLY A 39 29.39 11.58 25.47
C GLY A 39 29.65 10.37 24.57
N ARG A 40 30.34 9.35 25.11
CA ARG A 40 30.78 8.13 24.39
C ARG A 40 29.71 7.02 24.29
N ARG A 41 28.49 7.24 24.81
CA ARG A 41 27.45 6.22 24.86
C ARG A 41 26.87 6.00 23.47
N GLY A 42 26.84 4.75 23.01
CA GLY A 42 26.25 4.40 21.73
C GLY A 42 24.72 4.50 21.78
N LEU A 43 24.09 4.92 20.68
CA LEU A 43 22.63 5.00 20.58
C LEU A 43 21.96 3.64 20.85
N ASN A 44 22.54 2.55 20.34
CA ASN A 44 22.00 1.21 20.59
C ASN A 44 22.09 0.79 22.07
N ASP A 45 23.13 1.24 22.80
CA ASP A 45 23.25 0.97 24.24
C ASP A 45 22.24 1.77 25.06
N GLU A 46 21.93 2.99 24.62
CA GLU A 46 20.85 3.79 25.19
C GLU A 46 19.50 3.11 24.96
N ILE A 47 19.19 2.73 23.72
CA ILE A 47 17.95 2.03 23.37
C ILE A 47 17.79 0.75 24.20
N ALA A 48 18.86 -0.02 24.39
CA ALA A 48 18.84 -1.22 25.23
C ALA A 48 18.53 -0.92 26.70
N ALA A 49 19.10 0.15 27.27
CA ALA A 49 18.81 0.56 28.64
C ALA A 49 17.35 1.02 28.80
N VAL A 50 16.89 1.90 27.91
CA VAL A 50 15.51 2.39 27.88
C VAL A 50 14.52 1.24 27.71
N PHE A 51 14.85 0.22 26.89
CA PHE A 51 14.00 -0.96 26.74
C PHE A 51 13.86 -1.75 28.05
N ALA A 52 14.97 -1.95 28.79
CA ALA A 52 14.94 -2.65 30.07
C ALA A 52 14.10 -1.90 31.11
N ASP A 53 14.22 -0.57 31.16
CA ASP A 53 13.44 0.28 32.06
C ASP A 53 11.95 0.27 31.69
N ALA A 54 11.63 0.34 30.40
CA ALA A 54 10.26 0.23 29.89
C ALA A 54 9.65 -1.15 30.22
N GLN A 55 10.41 -2.25 30.14
CA GLN A 55 9.96 -3.58 30.56
C GLN A 55 9.69 -3.66 32.07
N ALA A 56 10.43 -2.92 32.90
CA ALA A 56 10.14 -2.84 34.33
C ALA A 56 8.83 -2.08 34.58
N LEU A 57 8.63 -0.95 33.89
CA LEU A 57 7.38 -0.18 33.95
C LEU A 57 6.17 -1.01 33.47
N TRP A 58 6.32 -1.80 32.41
CA TRP A 58 5.25 -2.65 31.88
C TRP A 58 4.79 -3.69 32.91
N ARG A 59 5.74 -4.34 33.60
CA ARG A 59 5.43 -5.30 34.68
C ARG A 59 4.68 -4.64 35.84
N VAL A 60 5.09 -3.43 36.24
CA VAL A 60 4.39 -2.67 37.27
C VAL A 60 2.96 -2.30 36.83
N PHE A 61 2.80 -1.92 35.56
CA PHE A 61 1.50 -1.62 34.98
C PHE A 61 0.56 -2.83 35.00
N GLN A 62 1.02 -3.99 34.51
CA GLN A 62 0.26 -5.24 34.52
C GLN A 62 -0.23 -5.60 35.94
N HIS A 63 0.66 -5.52 36.93
CA HIS A 63 0.30 -5.80 38.33
C HIS A 63 -0.73 -4.82 38.91
N ARG A 64 -0.78 -3.57 38.41
CA ARG A 64 -1.80 -2.59 38.79
C ARG A 64 -3.13 -2.85 38.08
N LEU A 65 -3.10 -3.34 36.83
CA LEU A 65 -4.30 -3.70 36.08
C LEU A 65 -5.05 -4.86 36.74
N GLU A 66 -4.34 -5.87 37.23
CA GLU A 66 -4.93 -7.03 37.94
C GLU A 66 -5.70 -6.62 39.21
N ARG A 67 -5.43 -5.42 39.75
CA ARG A 67 -6.05 -4.88 40.96
C ARG A 67 -7.15 -3.87 40.66
N LEU A 68 -7.48 -3.64 39.39
CA LEU A 68 -8.55 -2.72 39.03
C LEU A 68 -9.91 -3.26 39.50
N PRO A 69 -10.75 -2.41 40.11
CA PRO A 69 -12.14 -2.78 40.38
C PRO A 69 -12.87 -3.17 39.10
N GLU A 70 -13.82 -4.09 39.22
CA GLU A 70 -14.67 -4.50 38.11
C GLU A 70 -15.44 -3.29 37.54
N GLY A 71 -15.32 -3.05 36.24
CA GLY A 71 -15.94 -1.91 35.54
C GLY A 71 -15.11 -0.61 35.51
N ASP A 72 -13.93 -0.55 36.13
CA ASP A 72 -13.03 0.60 35.97
C ASP A 72 -12.42 0.61 34.55
N PRO A 73 -12.53 1.73 33.78
CA PRO A 73 -11.96 1.81 32.42
C PRO A 73 -10.41 1.77 32.40
N GLY A 74 -9.75 1.86 33.56
CA GLY A 74 -8.31 1.81 33.71
C GLY A 74 -7.60 3.11 33.30
N THR A 75 -8.33 4.19 33.02
CA THR A 75 -7.78 5.45 32.48
C THR A 75 -6.67 6.04 33.34
N LYS A 76 -6.89 6.12 34.65
CA LYS A 76 -5.90 6.68 35.58
C LYS A 76 -4.65 5.81 35.67
N VAL A 77 -4.83 4.49 35.79
CA VAL A 77 -3.72 3.53 35.89
C VAL A 77 -2.90 3.55 34.60
N THR A 78 -3.55 3.51 33.45
CA THR A 78 -2.92 3.59 32.11
C THR A 78 -2.11 4.88 31.97
N ARG A 79 -2.70 6.02 32.32
CA ARG A 79 -2.04 7.32 32.19
C ARG A 79 -0.86 7.49 33.15
N GLU A 80 -1.10 7.32 34.45
CA GLU A 80 -0.15 7.73 35.50
C GLU A 80 0.89 6.65 35.81
N SER A 81 0.55 5.38 35.63
CA SER A 81 1.43 4.27 36.00
C SER A 81 2.22 3.70 34.82
N TRP A 82 1.81 4.02 33.59
CA TRP A 82 2.40 3.45 32.38
C TRP A 82 2.77 4.50 31.34
N VAL A 83 1.80 5.14 30.70
CA VAL A 83 2.06 5.98 29.50
C VAL A 83 2.90 7.21 29.81
N ILE A 84 2.61 7.96 30.89
CA ILE A 84 3.43 9.13 31.26
C ILE A 84 4.87 8.71 31.61
N PRO A 85 5.10 7.73 32.52
CA PRO A 85 6.45 7.22 32.77
C PRO A 85 7.17 6.71 31.53
N PHE A 86 6.47 5.98 30.66
CA PHE A 86 7.03 5.43 29.43
C PHE A 86 7.46 6.53 28.45
N LEU A 87 6.60 7.50 28.15
CA LEU A 87 6.95 8.60 27.25
C LEU A 87 8.04 9.48 27.84
N ARG A 88 8.16 9.58 29.17
CA ARG A 88 9.30 10.25 29.81
C ARG A 88 10.64 9.56 29.51
N LEU A 89 10.67 8.23 29.35
CA LEU A 89 11.87 7.51 28.89
C LEU A 89 12.23 7.82 27.43
N LEU A 90 11.31 8.42 26.66
CA LEU A 90 11.51 8.91 25.30
C LEU A 90 11.71 10.44 25.27
N ASP A 91 12.08 11.05 26.41
CA ASP A 91 12.27 12.48 26.63
C ASP A 91 11.02 13.36 26.45
N PHE A 92 9.82 12.80 26.54
CA PHE A 92 8.62 13.63 26.56
C PHE A 92 8.38 14.24 27.93
N ASP A 93 8.14 15.55 27.94
CA ASP A 93 7.50 16.24 29.05
C ASP A 93 6.00 16.46 28.72
N LEU A 94 5.14 15.63 29.32
CA LEU A 94 3.71 15.68 29.08
C LEU A 94 3.00 16.62 30.05
N GLN A 95 2.33 17.62 29.49
CA GLN A 95 1.51 18.57 30.22
C GLN A 95 0.03 18.20 30.08
N TYR A 96 -0.69 18.12 31.20
CA TYR A 96 -2.12 17.79 31.20
C TYR A 96 -2.98 18.97 30.74
N ASN A 97 -3.84 18.74 29.75
CA ASN A 97 -4.76 19.75 29.26
C ASN A 97 -6.00 19.81 30.16
N ARG A 98 -6.13 20.90 30.95
CA ARG A 98 -7.25 21.09 31.88
C ARG A 98 -8.57 21.43 31.21
N ARG A 99 -8.51 21.97 29.99
CA ARG A 99 -9.68 22.36 29.17
C ARG A 99 -9.53 21.73 27.80
N ALA A 100 -10.67 21.37 27.22
CA ALA A 100 -10.71 20.96 25.83
C ALA A 100 -10.40 22.16 24.92
N TYR A 101 -9.78 21.89 23.77
CA TYR A 101 -9.52 22.91 22.76
C TYR A 101 -10.81 23.25 22.03
N GLU A 102 -11.03 24.53 21.73
CA GLU A 102 -12.13 24.98 20.89
C GLU A 102 -11.57 25.45 19.55
N VAL A 103 -11.85 24.70 18.48
CA VAL A 103 -11.31 24.94 17.14
C VAL A 103 -12.45 24.88 16.13
N GLY A 104 -12.71 26.00 15.46
CA GLY A 104 -13.76 26.09 14.44
C GLY A 104 -15.17 25.71 14.93
N GLY A 105 -15.50 26.04 16.19
CA GLY A 105 -16.79 25.74 16.80
C GLY A 105 -16.96 24.29 17.28
N LEU A 106 -15.91 23.47 17.21
CA LEU A 106 -15.88 22.12 17.77
C LEU A 106 -14.95 22.06 18.99
N THR A 107 -15.27 21.16 19.92
CA THR A 107 -14.52 20.95 21.15
C THR A 107 -13.67 19.67 21.05
N PHE A 108 -12.38 19.74 21.35
CA PHE A 108 -11.46 18.59 21.29
C PHE A 108 -10.83 18.32 22.66
N ALA A 109 -11.25 17.24 23.31
CA ALA A 109 -10.77 16.83 24.62
C ALA A 109 -9.43 16.05 24.56
N ILE A 110 -8.41 16.66 23.95
CA ILE A 110 -7.06 16.07 23.89
C ILE A 110 -6.46 16.06 25.29
N SER A 111 -5.93 14.93 25.76
CA SER A 111 -5.60 14.74 27.17
C SER A 111 -4.34 15.48 27.62
N HIS A 112 -3.31 15.53 26.77
CA HIS A 112 -2.00 16.10 27.07
C HIS A 112 -1.39 16.75 25.83
N ARG A 113 -0.28 17.44 26.02
CA ARG A 113 0.60 17.93 24.97
C ARG A 113 2.07 17.75 25.39
N ALA A 114 2.95 17.62 24.41
CA ALA A 114 4.38 17.36 24.61
C ALA A 114 5.23 18.65 24.69
N GLY A 115 4.84 19.58 25.55
CA GLY A 115 5.47 20.89 25.73
C GLY A 115 4.51 21.97 26.21
N GLU A 116 5.04 23.16 26.51
CA GLU A 116 4.23 24.29 26.97
C GLU A 116 3.62 25.10 25.82
N ASP A 117 4.27 25.09 24.66
CA ASP A 117 3.86 25.80 23.43
C ASP A 117 2.50 25.29 22.91
N ASP A 118 1.71 26.19 22.33
CA ASP A 118 0.42 25.86 21.68
C ASP A 118 0.62 24.97 20.45
N TYR A 119 1.82 24.98 19.86
CA TYR A 119 2.22 24.08 18.77
C TYR A 119 2.83 22.76 19.25
N ALA A 120 2.87 22.51 20.57
CA ALA A 120 3.41 21.27 21.09
C ALA A 120 2.57 20.07 20.61
N PRO A 121 3.21 18.93 20.24
CA PRO A 121 2.50 17.77 19.72
C PRO A 121 1.38 17.31 20.67
N PRO A 122 0.12 17.20 20.20
CA PRO A 122 -0.97 16.67 21.01
C PRO A 122 -0.74 15.20 21.34
N VAL A 123 -1.00 14.81 22.59
CA VAL A 123 -0.92 13.44 23.07
C VAL A 123 -2.25 13.06 23.73
N HIS A 124 -3.01 12.15 23.12
CA HIS A 124 -4.27 11.68 23.65
C HIS A 124 -4.13 10.27 24.26
N ILE A 125 -4.33 10.18 25.57
CA ILE A 125 -4.21 8.96 26.37
C ILE A 125 -5.60 8.59 26.85
N VAL A 126 -6.05 7.39 26.50
CA VAL A 126 -7.31 6.79 26.98
C VAL A 126 -7.04 5.58 27.87
N GLY A 127 -8.08 5.06 28.53
CA GLY A 127 -7.96 3.85 29.34
C GLY A 127 -7.73 2.60 28.50
N ILE A 128 -7.10 1.60 29.12
CA ILE A 128 -6.70 0.35 28.45
C ILE A 128 -7.85 -0.41 27.78
N GLY A 129 -9.06 -0.31 28.33
CA GLY A 129 -10.25 -0.94 27.76
C GLY A 129 -10.85 -0.20 26.56
N GLN A 130 -10.37 1.02 26.26
CA GLN A 130 -10.85 1.80 25.12
C GLN A 130 -10.03 1.47 23.87
N GLU A 131 -10.68 0.87 22.87
CA GLU A 131 -10.08 0.70 21.55
C GLU A 131 -9.92 2.06 20.84
N LEU A 132 -8.80 2.24 20.13
CA LEU A 132 -8.47 3.52 19.49
C LEU A 132 -9.36 3.86 18.29
N GLY A 133 -9.90 2.85 17.61
CA GLY A 133 -10.81 3.01 16.47
C GLY A 133 -12.28 3.13 16.85
N ARG A 134 -12.65 2.73 18.07
CA ARG A 134 -14.05 2.68 18.51
C ARG A 134 -14.47 3.97 19.21
N VAL A 135 -15.70 4.42 18.96
CA VAL A 135 -16.27 5.60 19.62
C VAL A 135 -16.35 5.38 21.13
N ALA A 136 -15.90 6.38 21.90
CA ALA A 136 -15.97 6.32 23.36
C ALA A 136 -17.43 6.36 23.85
N PRO A 137 -17.79 5.65 24.95
CA PRO A 137 -19.15 5.67 25.50
C PRO A 137 -19.63 7.07 25.94
N SER A 138 -18.69 7.96 26.26
CA SER A 138 -18.93 9.32 26.72
C SER A 138 -17.95 10.31 26.08
N GLY A 139 -18.37 11.57 25.91
CA GLY A 139 -17.59 12.63 25.24
C GLY A 139 -18.42 13.38 24.18
N ARG A 140 -18.13 14.67 24.00
CA ARG A 140 -18.67 15.49 22.91
C ARG A 140 -17.50 16.22 22.22
N PRO A 141 -17.31 16.05 20.89
CA PRO A 141 -18.05 15.15 19.99
C PRO A 141 -17.76 13.67 20.30
N ARG A 142 -18.71 12.79 19.96
CA ARG A 142 -18.54 11.33 20.07
C ARG A 142 -17.66 10.84 18.92
N LEU A 143 -16.36 11.05 19.05
CA LEU A 143 -15.36 10.54 18.10
C LEU A 143 -14.57 9.41 18.78
N ALA A 144 -14.14 8.43 17.99
CA ALA A 144 -13.12 7.49 18.41
C ALA A 144 -11.81 8.24 18.76
N PRO A 145 -11.00 7.74 19.72
CA PRO A 145 -9.76 8.41 20.12
C PRO A 145 -8.84 8.76 18.94
N HIS A 146 -8.70 7.86 17.97
CA HIS A 146 -7.94 8.12 16.74
C HIS A 146 -8.54 9.27 15.93
N SER A 147 -9.85 9.22 15.65
CA SER A 147 -10.55 10.26 14.88
C SER A 147 -10.54 11.62 15.59
N LEU A 148 -10.58 11.64 16.93
CA LEU A 148 -10.49 12.87 17.72
C LEU A 148 -9.16 13.58 17.49
N VAL A 149 -8.04 12.85 17.55
CA VAL A 149 -6.71 13.44 17.31
C VAL A 149 -6.54 13.81 15.85
N GLN A 150 -6.99 12.97 14.91
CA GLN A 150 -6.88 13.26 13.48
C GLN A 150 -7.64 14.55 13.09
N GLU A 151 -8.89 14.70 13.54
CA GLU A 151 -9.67 15.92 13.29
C GLU A 151 -9.07 17.16 13.95
N PHE A 152 -8.44 17.00 15.12
CA PHE A 152 -7.72 18.08 15.78
C PHE A 152 -6.51 18.53 14.96
N LEU A 153 -5.66 17.59 14.51
CA LEU A 153 -4.51 17.89 13.65
C LEU A 153 -4.96 18.59 12.35
N ASN A 154 -5.99 18.07 11.69
CA ASN A 154 -6.50 18.62 10.43
C ASN A 154 -7.11 20.04 10.52
N ARG A 155 -7.33 20.56 11.73
CA ARG A 155 -7.96 21.86 11.98
C ARG A 155 -7.04 22.84 12.70
N THR A 156 -5.83 22.41 13.05
CA THR A 156 -4.85 23.21 13.77
C THR A 156 -3.53 23.21 13.01
N ASP A 157 -2.56 24.01 13.48
CA ASP A 157 -1.22 24.04 12.91
C ASP A 157 -0.32 22.90 13.45
N ALA A 158 -0.86 22.02 14.29
CA ALA A 158 -0.13 20.87 14.80
C ALA A 158 -0.06 19.79 13.72
N LEU A 159 1.15 19.50 13.24
CA LEU A 159 1.37 18.50 12.20
C LEU A 159 1.40 17.06 12.72
N TRP A 160 1.95 16.83 13.91
CA TRP A 160 2.20 15.47 14.41
C TRP A 160 1.56 15.27 15.78
N GLY A 161 0.94 14.10 15.99
CA GLY A 161 0.27 13.77 17.24
C GLY A 161 0.36 12.30 17.61
N LEU A 162 0.15 12.01 18.89
CA LEU A 162 0.12 10.64 19.43
C LEU A 162 -1.26 10.31 20.00
N VAL A 163 -1.71 9.08 19.79
CA VAL A 163 -2.88 8.51 20.45
C VAL A 163 -2.58 7.12 21.00
N THR A 164 -2.95 6.84 22.25
CA THR A 164 -2.66 5.55 22.87
C THR A 164 -3.68 5.15 23.94
N ASN A 165 -3.91 3.84 24.07
CA ASN A 165 -4.63 3.22 25.19
C ASN A 165 -3.67 2.44 26.11
N GLY A 166 -2.36 2.64 25.98
CA GLY A 166 -1.34 1.92 26.73
C GLY A 166 -0.92 0.57 26.15
N LYS A 167 -1.80 -0.14 25.44
CA LYS A 167 -1.43 -1.36 24.67
C LYS A 167 -0.97 -1.02 23.26
N ILE A 168 -1.74 -0.15 22.60
CA ILE A 168 -1.46 0.32 21.26
C ILE A 168 -1.09 1.79 21.33
N LEU A 169 -0.06 2.18 20.57
CA LEU A 169 0.32 3.57 20.36
C LEU A 169 0.34 3.86 18.86
N ARG A 170 -0.34 4.93 18.45
CA ARG A 170 -0.34 5.40 17.06
C ARG A 170 0.30 6.77 16.94
N LEU A 171 1.19 6.90 15.96
CA LEU A 171 1.70 8.16 15.44
C LEU A 171 0.82 8.64 14.29
N LEU A 172 0.36 9.88 14.36
CA LEU A 172 -0.50 10.52 13.37
C LEU A 172 0.18 11.77 12.81
N ARG A 173 -0.06 12.04 11.52
CA ARG A 173 0.22 13.31 10.87
C ARG A 173 -1.08 13.99 10.48
N ASP A 174 -1.10 15.31 10.42
CA ASP A 174 -2.17 16.05 9.77
C ASP A 174 -2.32 15.56 8.33
N SER A 175 -3.57 15.44 7.91
CA SER A 175 -3.90 14.93 6.59
C SER A 175 -5.02 15.78 6.04
N THR A 176 -4.74 16.45 4.94
CA THR A 176 -5.76 17.11 4.12
C THR A 176 -6.70 16.09 3.45
N TYR A 177 -6.32 14.81 3.46
CA TYR A 177 -7.01 13.72 2.79
C TYR A 177 -8.05 13.06 3.70
N ILE A 178 -9.33 13.35 3.45
CA ILE A 178 -10.49 12.83 4.18
C ILE A 178 -10.67 11.30 4.04
N ARG A 179 -9.98 10.68 3.07
CA ARG A 179 -10.34 9.36 2.52
C ARG A 179 -9.64 8.15 3.14
N ARG A 180 -8.48 8.31 3.81
CA ARG A 180 -7.70 7.19 4.36
C ARG A 180 -7.08 7.57 5.71
N GLN A 181 -7.15 6.68 6.69
CA GLN A 181 -6.38 6.82 7.93
C GLN A 181 -4.91 6.52 7.62
N SER A 182 -4.00 7.41 8.02
CA SER A 182 -2.56 7.26 7.81
C SER A 182 -1.84 7.39 9.15
N TYR A 183 -1.17 6.32 9.56
CA TYR A 183 -0.56 6.23 10.89
C TYR A 183 0.52 5.16 10.96
N VAL A 184 1.43 5.30 11.93
CA VAL A 184 2.27 4.17 12.37
C VAL A 184 1.71 3.66 13.68
N GLU A 185 1.41 2.37 13.75
CA GLU A 185 0.94 1.69 14.94
C GLU A 185 2.04 0.82 15.55
N PHE A 186 2.18 0.91 16.86
CA PHE A 186 3.04 0.08 17.67
C PHE A 186 2.17 -0.70 18.66
N ASP A 187 2.28 -2.03 18.60
CA ASP A 187 1.71 -2.93 19.59
C ASP A 187 2.69 -3.07 20.77
N LEU A 188 2.52 -2.20 21.77
CA LEU A 188 3.37 -2.18 22.97
C LEU A 188 3.22 -3.48 23.77
N GLU A 189 2.03 -4.08 23.79
CA GLU A 189 1.78 -5.35 24.46
C GLU A 189 2.65 -6.45 23.83
N ALA A 190 2.59 -6.61 22.51
CA ALA A 190 3.45 -7.56 21.80
C ALA A 190 4.95 -7.26 21.99
N ILE A 191 5.36 -5.98 21.89
CA ILE A 191 6.76 -5.57 22.06
C ILE A 191 7.31 -6.00 23.42
N PHE A 192 6.57 -5.74 24.50
CA PHE A 192 7.07 -6.00 25.85
C PHE A 192 6.88 -7.45 26.31
N GLU A 193 5.77 -8.10 25.94
CA GLU A 193 5.50 -9.50 26.32
C GLU A 193 6.41 -10.47 25.55
N GLN A 194 6.59 -10.26 24.26
CA GLN A 194 7.43 -11.11 23.41
C GLN A 194 8.90 -10.64 23.36
N ARG A 195 9.22 -9.55 24.06
CA ARG A 195 10.57 -8.96 24.16
C ARG A 195 11.17 -8.61 22.79
N LEU A 196 10.39 -7.98 21.93
CA LEU A 196 10.76 -7.63 20.56
C LEU A 196 11.66 -6.39 20.54
N PHE A 197 12.97 -6.59 20.77
CA PHE A 197 13.93 -5.48 20.84
C PHE A 197 14.05 -4.69 19.53
N GLN A 198 13.98 -5.34 18.37
CA GLN A 198 14.10 -4.66 17.07
C GLN A 198 12.92 -3.72 16.80
N ASP A 199 11.69 -4.16 17.10
CA ASP A 199 10.47 -3.35 17.03
C ASP A 199 10.56 -2.16 18.02
N PHE A 200 11.06 -2.39 19.23
CA PHE A 200 11.31 -1.30 20.19
C PHE A 200 12.38 -0.31 19.70
N ALA A 201 13.46 -0.78 19.08
CA ALA A 201 14.49 0.09 18.56
C ALA A 201 13.95 1.01 17.45
N VAL A 202 13.07 0.50 16.57
CA VAL A 202 12.34 1.32 15.60
C VAL A 202 11.43 2.33 16.30
N LEU A 203 10.67 1.89 17.31
CA LEU A 203 9.83 2.77 18.12
C LEU A 203 10.64 3.92 18.70
N TYR A 204 11.75 3.64 19.38
CA TYR A 204 12.60 4.66 19.98
C TYR A 204 13.13 5.64 18.91
N ARG A 205 13.65 5.12 17.80
CA ARG A 205 14.24 5.93 16.73
C ARG A 205 13.24 6.83 16.01
N LEU A 206 11.97 6.40 15.94
CA LEU A 206 10.90 7.16 15.30
C LEU A 206 10.19 8.10 16.27
N LEU A 207 9.99 7.68 17.52
CA LEU A 207 9.14 8.39 18.47
C LEU A 207 9.87 9.20 19.53
N HIS A 208 11.21 9.14 19.64
CA HIS A 208 11.93 9.98 20.60
C HIS A 208 11.53 11.46 20.48
N ARG A 209 11.44 12.19 21.60
CA ARG A 209 10.96 13.59 21.60
C ARG A 209 11.72 14.49 20.63
N THR A 210 13.00 14.22 20.39
CA THR A 210 13.82 14.97 19.42
C THR A 210 13.35 14.83 17.97
N ARG A 211 12.53 13.82 17.63
CA ARG A 211 11.98 13.62 16.29
C ARG A 211 10.80 14.54 15.98
N PHE A 212 10.12 15.00 17.02
CA PHE A 212 8.97 15.88 16.94
C PHE A 212 9.37 17.36 16.94
N PRO A 213 8.48 18.26 16.48
CA PRO A 213 8.69 19.70 16.57
C PRO A 213 9.02 20.15 18.00
N GLN A 214 10.10 20.92 18.17
CA GLN A 214 10.45 21.52 19.47
C GLN A 214 9.74 22.86 19.67
N THR A 215 9.52 23.59 18.58
CA THR A 215 8.82 24.86 18.53
C THR A 215 7.84 24.85 17.35
N GLY A 216 6.83 25.72 17.37
CA GLY A 216 5.91 25.86 16.23
C GLY A 216 6.58 26.23 14.90
N ARG A 217 7.74 26.91 14.93
CA ARG A 217 8.49 27.28 13.72
C ARG A 217 9.20 26.10 13.05
N ASP A 218 9.50 25.06 13.81
CA ASP A 218 10.21 23.87 13.34
C ASP A 218 9.27 22.72 12.95
N ALA A 219 7.95 22.95 12.96
CA ALA A 219 6.96 21.93 12.65
C ALA A 219 7.27 21.22 11.31
N HIS A 220 7.51 22.01 10.26
CA HIS A 220 7.82 21.52 8.91
C HIS A 220 9.29 21.13 8.70
N ARG A 221 10.13 21.18 9.74
CA ARG A 221 11.57 20.89 9.67
C ARG A 221 12.02 19.86 10.71
N CYS A 222 11.08 19.27 11.44
CA CYS A 222 11.40 18.21 12.38
C CYS A 222 11.76 16.93 11.61
N TRP A 223 12.47 16.01 12.27
CA TRP A 223 12.92 14.77 11.64
C TRP A 223 11.77 13.91 11.12
N LEU A 224 10.63 13.88 11.81
CA LEU A 224 9.43 13.17 11.32
C LEU A 224 8.96 13.74 9.98
N GLU A 225 9.02 15.06 9.80
CA GLU A 225 8.65 15.70 8.55
C GLU A 225 9.68 15.43 7.45
N GLU A 226 10.98 15.44 7.77
CA GLU A 226 12.01 15.05 6.80
C GLU A 226 11.83 13.60 6.33
N TYR A 227 11.49 12.67 7.24
CA TYR A 227 11.21 11.28 6.89
C TYR A 227 9.93 11.12 6.06
N TYR A 228 8.93 11.95 6.33
CA TYR A 228 7.70 12.00 5.55
C TYR A 228 7.98 12.49 4.13
N GLN A 229 8.66 13.62 3.97
CA GLN A 229 9.05 14.17 2.66
C GLN A 229 9.95 13.20 1.89
N TYR A 230 10.93 12.59 2.56
CA TYR A 230 11.75 11.54 1.98
C TYR A 230 10.89 10.37 1.46
N SER A 231 9.86 9.98 2.22
CA SER A 231 8.94 8.91 1.83
C SER A 231 8.09 9.28 0.62
N GLU A 232 7.59 10.52 0.55
CA GLU A 232 6.84 11.02 -0.62
C GLU A 232 7.71 11.06 -1.88
N GLU A 233 8.94 11.59 -1.76
CA GLU A 233 9.88 11.61 -2.88
C GLU A 233 10.29 10.21 -3.33
N GLN A 234 10.44 9.27 -2.38
CA GLN A 234 10.72 7.86 -2.70
C GLN A 234 9.51 7.22 -3.39
N GLY A 235 8.28 7.44 -2.92
CA GLY A 235 7.06 6.94 -3.56
C GLY A 235 6.92 7.41 -5.01
N GLY A 236 7.16 8.72 -5.25
CA GLY A 236 7.20 9.29 -6.60
C GLY A 236 8.25 8.62 -7.50
N ARG A 237 9.47 8.38 -6.99
CA ARG A 237 10.54 7.68 -7.72
C ARG A 237 10.22 6.21 -7.98
N VAL A 238 9.67 5.50 -7.00
CA VAL A 238 9.26 4.09 -7.13
C VAL A 238 8.21 3.95 -8.22
N ARG A 239 7.25 4.87 -8.30
CA ARG A 239 6.21 4.91 -9.34
C ARG A 239 6.80 4.99 -10.75
N GLU A 240 7.72 5.92 -11.00
CA GLU A 240 8.38 6.03 -12.30
C GLU A 240 9.17 4.76 -12.65
N LYS A 241 9.94 4.23 -11.70
CA LYS A 241 10.74 3.02 -11.91
C LYS A 241 9.88 1.77 -12.08
N LEU A 242 8.73 1.70 -11.43
CA LEU A 242 7.78 0.61 -11.58
C LEU A 242 7.13 0.64 -12.96
N ARG A 243 6.80 1.82 -13.50
CA ARG A 243 6.34 1.95 -14.89
C ARG A 243 7.36 1.38 -15.87
N ASP A 244 8.62 1.79 -15.76
CA ASP A 244 9.72 1.26 -16.59
C ASP A 244 9.90 -0.24 -16.39
N GLY A 245 9.70 -0.73 -15.17
CA GLY A 245 9.72 -2.15 -14.82
C GLY A 245 8.61 -2.94 -15.49
N VAL A 246 7.38 -2.42 -15.49
CA VAL A 246 6.22 -3.05 -16.16
C VAL A 246 6.43 -3.07 -17.67
N GLU A 247 6.91 -1.98 -18.28
CA GLU A 247 7.24 -1.93 -19.70
C GLU A 247 8.23 -3.04 -20.09
N LYS A 248 9.33 -3.17 -19.33
CA LYS A 248 10.35 -4.21 -19.54
C LYS A 248 9.78 -5.61 -19.33
N CYS A 249 8.97 -5.80 -18.30
CA CYS A 249 8.28 -7.07 -18.03
C CYS A 249 7.42 -7.48 -19.21
N ILE A 250 6.59 -6.57 -19.74
CA ILE A 250 5.74 -6.83 -20.90
C ILE A 250 6.57 -7.22 -22.12
N LYS A 251 7.63 -6.46 -22.45
CA LYS A 251 8.52 -6.79 -23.59
C LYS A 251 9.17 -8.17 -23.43
N ILE A 252 9.67 -8.48 -22.23
CA ILE A 252 10.34 -9.76 -21.97
C ILE A 252 9.35 -10.91 -22.07
N LEU A 253 8.17 -10.81 -21.43
CA LEU A 253 7.15 -11.85 -21.49
C LEU A 253 6.64 -12.05 -22.91
N ALA A 254 6.34 -10.96 -23.64
CA ALA A 254 5.93 -11.02 -25.04
C ALA A 254 6.92 -11.81 -25.89
N ASN A 255 8.20 -11.44 -25.81
CA ASN A 255 9.25 -12.08 -26.59
C ASN A 255 9.52 -13.52 -26.11
N GLY A 256 9.37 -13.82 -24.83
CA GLY A 256 9.41 -15.18 -24.29
C GLY A 256 8.34 -16.07 -24.93
N PHE A 257 7.08 -15.62 -24.95
CA PHE A 257 6.00 -16.35 -25.60
C PHE A 257 6.24 -16.51 -27.12
N LEU A 258 6.69 -15.46 -27.80
CA LEU A 258 6.93 -15.48 -29.25
C LEU A 258 8.07 -16.44 -29.65
N ARG A 259 9.15 -16.48 -28.86
CA ARG A 259 10.35 -17.29 -29.12
C ARG A 259 10.16 -18.75 -28.71
N HIS A 260 9.25 -19.05 -27.78
CA HIS A 260 9.09 -20.40 -27.25
C HIS A 260 8.68 -21.42 -28.32
N PRO A 261 9.42 -22.53 -28.54
CA PRO A 261 9.21 -23.43 -29.66
C PRO A 261 7.80 -24.05 -29.71
N ALA A 262 7.19 -24.35 -28.55
CA ALA A 262 5.84 -24.93 -28.47
C ALA A 262 4.70 -23.98 -28.89
N ASN A 263 4.95 -22.67 -29.04
CA ASN A 263 3.91 -21.69 -29.40
C ASN A 263 3.81 -21.48 -30.92
N THR A 264 3.70 -22.56 -31.70
CA THR A 264 3.58 -22.47 -33.17
C THR A 264 2.32 -21.71 -33.59
N GLY A 265 1.16 -22.04 -33.00
CA GLY A 265 -0.10 -21.35 -33.30
C GLY A 265 -0.07 -19.85 -33.01
N LEU A 266 0.72 -19.40 -32.02
CA LEU A 266 0.92 -17.98 -31.76
C LEU A 266 1.68 -17.30 -32.91
N ARG A 267 2.71 -17.97 -33.44
CA ARG A 267 3.52 -17.45 -34.56
C ARG A 267 2.78 -17.52 -35.89
N GLU A 268 1.96 -18.54 -36.10
CA GLU A 268 1.11 -18.69 -37.29
C GLU A 268 0.13 -17.52 -37.42
N ARG A 269 -0.54 -17.13 -36.32
CA ARG A 269 -1.43 -15.94 -36.31
C ARG A 269 -0.73 -14.65 -36.75
N ILE A 270 0.56 -14.50 -36.44
CA ILE A 270 1.36 -13.35 -36.88
C ILE A 270 1.65 -13.46 -38.38
N GLN A 271 2.04 -14.64 -38.85
CA GLN A 271 2.31 -14.89 -40.27
C GLN A 271 1.06 -14.66 -41.13
N GLU A 272 -0.10 -15.14 -40.68
CA GLU A 272 -1.39 -14.94 -41.34
C GLU A 272 -1.75 -13.46 -41.45
N GLN A 273 -1.52 -12.69 -40.39
CA GLN A 273 -1.79 -11.25 -40.41
C GLN A 273 -0.80 -10.47 -41.28
N VAL A 274 0.47 -10.88 -41.33
CA VAL A 274 1.45 -10.30 -42.27
C VAL A 274 1.09 -10.64 -43.72
N ALA A 275 0.45 -11.79 -43.96
CA ALA A 275 0.05 -12.26 -45.28
C ALA A 275 -1.29 -11.68 -45.79
N SER A 276 -2.19 -11.24 -44.90
CA SER A 276 -3.51 -10.72 -45.29
C SER A 276 -3.41 -9.37 -46.01
N SER A 277 -4.09 -9.28 -47.15
CA SER A 277 -3.88 -8.28 -48.21
C SER A 277 -4.24 -6.82 -47.87
N GLU A 278 -4.85 -6.53 -46.72
CA GLU A 278 -5.20 -5.16 -46.30
C GLU A 278 -3.97 -4.34 -45.87
N TRP A 279 -2.88 -4.99 -45.43
CA TRP A 279 -1.62 -4.33 -45.11
C TRP A 279 -0.86 -3.79 -46.34
N ARG A 280 -1.04 -4.42 -47.51
CA ARG A 280 -0.28 -4.08 -48.73
C ARG A 280 -0.63 -2.70 -49.29
N VAL A 281 -1.79 -2.13 -48.94
CA VAL A 281 -2.29 -0.87 -49.49
C VAL A 281 -1.88 0.35 -48.64
N ALA A 282 -1.78 0.20 -47.31
CA ALA A 282 -1.43 1.32 -46.41
C ALA A 282 0.04 1.77 -46.52
N SER A 283 0.94 0.92 -47.02
CA SER A 283 2.39 1.19 -47.06
C SER A 283 2.93 1.66 -48.41
N GLY A 284 2.10 1.74 -49.47
CA GLY A 284 2.48 2.32 -50.76
C GLY A 284 3.74 1.76 -51.44
N LYS A 285 4.21 0.56 -51.09
CA LYS A 285 5.48 -0.01 -51.59
C LYS A 285 5.27 -1.28 -52.42
N LYS A 286 6.07 -1.38 -53.50
CA LYS A 286 6.04 -2.44 -54.51
C LYS A 286 6.40 -3.81 -53.94
N GLN A 287 5.88 -4.84 -54.62
CA GLN A 287 6.11 -6.26 -54.37
C GLN A 287 7.60 -6.60 -54.50
N GLY A 288 8.29 -6.69 -53.35
CA GLY A 288 9.73 -6.94 -53.24
C GLY A 288 10.27 -6.54 -51.86
N ASP A 289 9.70 -5.50 -51.26
CA ASP A 289 9.99 -5.05 -49.90
C ASP A 289 8.75 -5.26 -49.02
N ILE A 290 8.55 -6.49 -48.53
CA ILE A 290 7.53 -6.73 -47.49
C ILE A 290 7.99 -5.94 -46.26
N PRO A 291 7.20 -4.99 -45.71
CA PRO A 291 7.61 -4.31 -44.50
C PRO A 291 7.87 -5.32 -43.39
N SER A 292 9.09 -5.36 -42.85
CA SER A 292 9.50 -6.21 -41.72
C SER A 292 8.90 -5.75 -40.38
N THR A 293 7.94 -4.82 -40.43
CA THR A 293 7.35 -4.03 -39.35
C THR A 293 5.83 -4.06 -39.52
N THR A 294 5.10 -4.36 -38.44
CA THR A 294 3.62 -4.36 -38.42
C THR A 294 3.11 -3.16 -37.63
N HIS A 295 3.26 -1.96 -38.19
CA HIS A 295 2.71 -0.76 -37.57
C HIS A 295 1.18 -0.88 -37.41
N ASN A 296 0.69 -0.64 -36.20
CA ASN A 296 -0.74 -0.69 -35.85
C ASN A 296 -1.43 -2.05 -36.08
N SER A 297 -0.68 -3.15 -35.91
CA SER A 297 -1.19 -4.52 -35.97
C SER A 297 -2.31 -4.79 -34.96
N PRO A 298 -3.52 -5.21 -35.40
CA PRO A 298 -4.60 -5.61 -34.49
C PRO A 298 -4.18 -6.71 -33.52
N PHE A 299 -3.40 -7.70 -33.99
CA PHE A 299 -2.87 -8.74 -33.12
C PHE A 299 -1.80 -8.24 -32.15
N ALA A 300 -0.96 -7.27 -32.53
CA ALA A 300 -0.01 -6.69 -31.58
C ALA A 300 -0.71 -5.96 -30.43
N ARG A 301 -1.82 -5.26 -30.75
CA ARG A 301 -2.70 -4.63 -29.74
C ARG A 301 -3.39 -5.66 -28.86
N GLU A 302 -3.93 -6.72 -29.45
CA GLU A 302 -4.56 -7.80 -28.71
C GLU A 302 -3.56 -8.51 -27.79
N LEU A 303 -2.38 -8.89 -28.30
CA LEU A 303 -1.31 -9.46 -27.51
C LEU A 303 -0.89 -8.53 -26.37
N TYR A 304 -0.79 -7.22 -26.64
CA TYR A 304 -0.49 -6.22 -25.63
C TYR A 304 -1.57 -6.18 -24.52
N HIS A 305 -2.85 -6.18 -24.87
CA HIS A 305 -3.94 -6.24 -23.88
C HIS A 305 -3.90 -7.51 -23.03
N GLN A 306 -3.59 -8.67 -23.62
CA GLN A 306 -3.44 -9.91 -22.85
C GLN A 306 -2.22 -9.90 -21.93
N LEU A 307 -1.10 -9.33 -22.39
CA LEU A 307 0.09 -9.14 -21.56
C LEU A 307 -0.16 -8.16 -20.42
N LEU A 308 -0.92 -7.09 -20.67
CA LEU A 308 -1.38 -6.18 -19.62
C LEU A 308 -2.19 -6.96 -18.58
N ARG A 309 -3.26 -7.69 -18.97
CA ARG A 309 -4.03 -8.52 -18.02
C ARG A 309 -3.13 -9.48 -17.23
N LEU A 310 -2.19 -10.16 -17.88
CA LEU A 310 -1.25 -11.06 -17.21
C LEU A 310 -0.36 -10.34 -16.19
N VAL A 311 0.22 -9.20 -16.55
CA VAL A 311 1.06 -8.42 -15.62
C VAL A 311 0.21 -7.85 -14.48
N TYR A 312 -1.02 -7.43 -14.73
CA TYR A 312 -1.93 -6.97 -13.69
C TYR A 312 -2.34 -8.10 -12.74
N ARG A 313 -2.47 -9.35 -13.19
CA ARG A 313 -2.64 -10.50 -12.28
C ARG A 313 -1.43 -10.60 -11.33
N PHE A 314 -0.21 -10.43 -11.84
CA PHE A 314 0.98 -10.44 -10.97
C PHE A 314 1.01 -9.26 -10.01
N LEU A 315 0.75 -8.04 -10.47
CA LEU A 315 0.72 -6.85 -9.61
C LEU A 315 -0.36 -6.97 -8.54
N PHE A 316 -1.58 -7.38 -8.91
CA PHE A 316 -2.68 -7.60 -7.98
C PHE A 316 -2.31 -8.63 -6.91
N LEU A 317 -1.74 -9.77 -7.30
CA LEU A 317 -1.33 -10.79 -6.34
C LEU A 317 -0.14 -10.35 -5.49
N LEU A 318 0.83 -9.63 -6.04
CA LEU A 318 1.95 -9.08 -5.26
C LEU A 318 1.47 -8.10 -4.18
N VAL A 319 0.49 -7.25 -4.49
CA VAL A 319 -0.12 -6.32 -3.54
C VAL A 319 -0.96 -7.07 -2.51
N SER A 320 -1.87 -7.93 -2.98
CA SER A 320 -2.81 -8.61 -2.10
C SER A 320 -2.11 -9.61 -1.18
N GLU A 321 -1.09 -10.33 -1.66
CA GLU A 321 -0.28 -11.22 -0.81
C GLU A 321 0.59 -10.44 0.18
N ASP A 322 1.25 -9.35 -0.23
CA ASP A 322 2.04 -8.52 0.69
C ASP A 322 1.18 -7.86 1.79
N ARG A 323 -0.11 -7.61 1.51
CA ARG A 323 -1.11 -7.13 2.49
C ARG A 323 -1.79 -8.25 3.29
N GLY A 324 -1.45 -9.52 3.05
CA GLY A 324 -2.05 -10.66 3.74
C GLY A 324 -3.53 -10.92 3.40
N LEU A 325 -4.00 -10.44 2.25
CA LEU A 325 -5.42 -10.50 1.84
C LEU A 325 -5.79 -11.77 1.06
N ILE A 326 -4.80 -12.59 0.66
CA ILE A 326 -5.05 -13.80 -0.15
C ILE A 326 -5.23 -15.05 0.72
N SER A 327 -4.17 -15.51 1.38
CA SER A 327 -4.25 -16.68 2.27
C SER A 327 -3.01 -16.75 3.15
N SER A 328 -3.19 -17.15 4.41
CA SER A 328 -2.12 -17.44 5.36
C SER A 328 -1.67 -18.90 5.33
N ASN A 329 -2.27 -19.73 4.47
CA ASN A 329 -2.01 -21.17 4.40
C ASN A 329 -0.54 -21.47 4.02
N PRO A 330 0.21 -22.24 4.83
CA PRO A 330 1.64 -22.49 4.58
C PRO A 330 1.93 -23.20 3.25
N LEU A 331 1.02 -24.07 2.77
CA LEU A 331 1.20 -24.77 1.49
C LEU A 331 1.06 -23.79 0.32
N PHE A 332 0.07 -22.90 0.39
CA PHE A 332 -0.08 -21.81 -0.57
C PHE A 332 1.19 -20.94 -0.62
N LEU A 333 1.63 -20.42 0.53
CA LEU A 333 2.79 -19.52 0.64
C LEU A 333 4.11 -20.14 0.14
N ARG A 334 4.24 -21.47 0.28
CA ARG A 334 5.43 -22.21 -0.17
C ARG A 334 5.38 -22.55 -1.66
N HIS A 335 4.23 -22.96 -2.17
CA HIS A 335 4.13 -23.67 -3.45
C HIS A 335 3.26 -23.01 -4.53
N TYR A 336 2.38 -22.07 -4.18
CA TYR A 336 1.42 -21.47 -5.13
C TYR A 336 1.53 -19.95 -5.20
N SER A 337 1.79 -19.29 -4.08
CA SER A 337 1.97 -17.84 -3.96
C SER A 337 2.93 -17.27 -5.01
N VAL A 338 2.59 -16.10 -5.57
CA VAL A 338 3.45 -15.33 -6.47
C VAL A 338 4.62 -14.74 -5.70
N SER A 339 4.45 -14.43 -4.41
CA SER A 339 5.53 -14.01 -3.51
C SER A 339 6.64 -15.05 -3.39
N ARG A 340 6.40 -16.34 -3.67
CA ARG A 340 7.48 -17.34 -3.76
C ARG A 340 8.46 -17.03 -4.88
N LEU A 341 7.99 -16.48 -6.00
CA LEU A 341 8.81 -16.16 -7.18
C LEU A 341 9.84 -15.06 -6.85
N ARG A 342 9.56 -14.21 -5.85
CA ARG A 342 10.53 -13.26 -5.28
C ARG A 342 11.81 -13.90 -4.80
N ARG A 343 11.74 -15.13 -4.25
CA ARG A 343 12.91 -15.89 -3.80
C ARG A 343 13.64 -16.56 -4.97
N LEU A 344 12.94 -16.83 -6.07
CA LEU A 344 13.51 -17.51 -7.24
C LEU A 344 14.25 -16.54 -8.15
N VAL A 345 13.80 -15.28 -8.24
CA VAL A 345 14.49 -14.23 -9.01
C VAL A 345 15.96 -14.02 -8.56
N ASP A 346 16.27 -14.26 -7.29
CA ASP A 346 17.64 -14.14 -6.78
C ASP A 346 18.49 -15.42 -6.99
N ARG A 347 17.86 -16.53 -7.39
CA ARG A 347 18.52 -17.83 -7.54
C ARG A 347 18.84 -18.09 -9.00
N HIS A 348 20.11 -17.98 -9.35
CA HIS A 348 20.55 -18.23 -10.73
C HIS A 348 20.11 -19.60 -11.28
N ALA A 349 20.14 -20.65 -10.43
CA ALA A 349 19.71 -22.00 -10.82
C ALA A 349 18.21 -22.12 -11.19
N ALA A 350 17.37 -21.16 -10.79
CA ALA A 350 15.95 -21.14 -11.16
C ALA A 350 15.73 -20.67 -12.61
N TYR A 351 16.71 -20.00 -13.23
CA TYR A 351 16.65 -19.53 -14.62
C TYR A 351 16.97 -20.67 -15.59
N SER A 352 16.01 -21.57 -15.76
CA SER A 352 16.11 -22.75 -16.65
C SER A 352 15.18 -22.64 -17.87
N GLU A 353 15.35 -23.57 -18.82
CA GLU A 353 14.47 -23.72 -19.98
C GLU A 353 13.21 -24.57 -19.67
N HIS A 354 13.01 -24.99 -18.41
CA HIS A 354 11.80 -25.68 -17.98
C HIS A 354 10.59 -24.73 -17.92
N GLU A 355 9.38 -25.28 -17.85
CA GLU A 355 8.11 -24.52 -17.88
C GLU A 355 7.29 -24.71 -16.59
N ASP A 356 7.86 -25.35 -15.56
CA ASP A 356 7.15 -25.77 -14.35
C ASP A 356 6.60 -24.59 -13.53
N LEU A 357 7.29 -23.43 -13.53
CA LEU A 357 6.78 -22.23 -12.86
C LEU A 357 5.53 -21.69 -13.57
N TRP A 358 5.53 -21.71 -14.90
CA TRP A 358 4.37 -21.30 -15.69
C TRP A 358 3.18 -22.25 -15.48
N HIS A 359 3.43 -23.56 -15.43
CA HIS A 359 2.41 -24.53 -15.06
C HIS A 359 1.84 -24.29 -13.67
N GLY A 360 2.69 -23.99 -12.69
CA GLY A 360 2.26 -23.62 -11.34
C GLY A 360 1.36 -22.39 -11.31
N LEU A 361 1.66 -21.36 -12.11
CA LEU A 361 0.81 -20.17 -12.26
C LEU A 361 -0.55 -20.52 -12.90
N ARG A 362 -0.57 -21.39 -13.90
CA ARG A 362 -1.83 -21.86 -14.50
C ARG A 362 -2.72 -22.60 -13.51
N VAL A 363 -2.12 -23.40 -12.62
CA VAL A 363 -2.85 -24.02 -11.51
C VAL A 363 -3.35 -22.96 -10.54
N LEU A 364 -2.55 -21.94 -10.23
CA LEU A 364 -2.98 -20.83 -9.38
C LEU A 364 -4.20 -20.09 -9.97
N TRP A 365 -4.23 -19.81 -11.28
CA TRP A 365 -5.41 -19.20 -11.92
C TRP A 365 -6.67 -20.02 -11.69
N LYS A 366 -6.56 -21.35 -11.79
CA LYS A 366 -7.67 -22.28 -11.54
C LYS A 366 -8.10 -22.30 -10.07
N LEU A 367 -7.15 -22.24 -9.14
CA LEU A 367 -7.44 -22.18 -7.70
C LEU A 367 -8.15 -20.89 -7.28
N LEU A 368 -7.95 -19.80 -8.04
CA LEU A 368 -8.56 -18.51 -7.79
C LEU A 368 -9.90 -18.30 -8.52
N SER A 369 -10.30 -19.21 -9.41
CA SER A 369 -11.57 -19.14 -10.15
C SER A 369 -12.69 -19.90 -9.44
N ASP A 370 -13.93 -19.46 -9.59
CA ASP A 370 -15.08 -20.30 -9.21
C ASP A 370 -15.18 -21.50 -10.16
N ASP A 371 -15.04 -22.70 -9.60
CA ASP A 371 -15.22 -23.96 -10.29
C ASP A 371 -16.24 -24.88 -9.64
N THR A 372 -17.14 -24.28 -8.87
CA THR A 372 -18.25 -24.99 -8.22
C THR A 372 -19.30 -25.47 -9.22
N PRO A 373 -20.03 -26.55 -8.89
CA PRO A 373 -19.84 -27.40 -7.71
C PRO A 373 -18.76 -28.48 -7.92
N ILE A 374 -17.92 -28.72 -6.90
CA ILE A 374 -17.01 -29.87 -6.87
C ILE A 374 -17.53 -30.91 -5.87
N PRO A 375 -17.99 -32.08 -6.35
CA PRO A 375 -18.56 -33.12 -5.48
C PRO A 375 -17.61 -33.59 -4.37
N GLN A 376 -16.30 -33.67 -4.65
CA GLN A 376 -15.29 -34.12 -3.69
C GLN A 376 -14.99 -33.09 -2.58
N LEU A 377 -15.47 -31.84 -2.70
CA LEU A 377 -15.25 -30.76 -1.75
C LEU A 377 -16.57 -30.23 -1.16
N ASP A 378 -17.62 -31.06 -1.11
CA ASP A 378 -18.94 -30.70 -0.62
C ASP A 378 -19.54 -29.49 -1.36
N GLY A 379 -19.29 -29.39 -2.67
CA GLY A 379 -19.76 -28.29 -3.51
C GLY A 379 -18.92 -27.01 -3.42
N ARG A 380 -17.83 -26.98 -2.65
CA ARG A 380 -16.89 -25.85 -2.55
C ARG A 380 -15.88 -25.82 -3.71
N PRO A 381 -15.33 -24.64 -4.05
CA PRO A 381 -14.32 -24.52 -5.12
C PRO A 381 -12.98 -25.14 -4.71
N LEU A 382 -12.11 -25.44 -5.67
CA LEU A 382 -10.77 -26.00 -5.40
C LEU A 382 -9.93 -25.13 -4.45
N GLY A 383 -10.08 -23.80 -4.55
CA GLY A 383 -9.38 -22.83 -3.71
C GLY A 383 -9.59 -23.04 -2.20
N ALA A 384 -10.72 -23.65 -1.81
CA ALA A 384 -11.04 -23.94 -0.41
C ALA A 384 -10.04 -24.90 0.26
N LEU A 385 -9.29 -25.70 -0.50
CA LEU A 385 -8.24 -26.59 0.03
C LEU A 385 -7.04 -25.83 0.61
N LEU A 386 -6.87 -24.57 0.21
CA LEU A 386 -5.73 -23.72 0.58
C LEU A 386 -6.17 -22.39 1.22
N ASP A 387 -7.42 -22.34 1.70
CA ASP A 387 -8.04 -21.15 2.28
C ASP A 387 -7.98 -19.94 1.34
N LEU A 388 -8.11 -20.18 0.02
CA LEU A 388 -8.07 -19.12 -0.99
C LEU A 388 -9.47 -18.54 -1.23
N PRO A 389 -9.58 -17.21 -1.37
CA PRO A 389 -10.80 -16.60 -1.87
C PRO A 389 -10.97 -16.94 -3.35
N VAL A 390 -12.23 -16.97 -3.76
CA VAL A 390 -12.57 -16.89 -5.18
C VAL A 390 -12.39 -15.45 -5.63
N LEU A 391 -11.57 -15.24 -6.66
CA LEU A 391 -11.32 -13.94 -7.27
C LEU A 391 -12.02 -13.89 -8.63
N ASP A 392 -13.34 -13.74 -8.57
CA ASP A 392 -14.15 -13.59 -9.78
C ASP A 392 -14.05 -12.16 -10.33
N GLY A 393 -13.81 -12.08 -11.64
CA GLY A 393 -13.74 -10.82 -12.35
C GLY A 393 -12.86 -10.92 -13.60
N GLN A 394 -12.97 -9.90 -14.44
CA GLN A 394 -12.24 -9.83 -15.71
C GLN A 394 -10.72 -9.95 -15.55
N LEU A 395 -10.13 -9.69 -14.38
CA LEU A 395 -8.68 -9.83 -14.24
C LEU A 395 -8.22 -11.31 -14.30
N PHE A 396 -9.02 -12.24 -13.77
CA PHE A 396 -8.67 -13.66 -13.67
C PHE A 396 -9.41 -14.55 -14.68
N GLU A 397 -10.30 -13.99 -15.49
CA GLU A 397 -10.89 -14.69 -16.64
C GLU A 397 -9.80 -15.26 -17.58
N PRO A 398 -9.98 -16.48 -18.14
CA PRO A 398 -9.01 -17.09 -19.02
C PRO A 398 -8.58 -16.18 -20.18
N ILE A 399 -7.27 -16.10 -20.41
CA ILE A 399 -6.66 -15.39 -21.53
C ILE A 399 -5.99 -16.38 -22.47
N PHE A 400 -5.85 -16.05 -23.76
CA PHE A 400 -5.21 -17.00 -24.70
C PHE A 400 -3.76 -17.30 -24.33
N LEU A 401 -3.07 -16.40 -23.62
CA LEU A 401 -1.72 -16.66 -23.13
C LEU A 401 -1.67 -17.82 -22.12
N ASP A 402 -2.78 -18.11 -21.41
CA ASP A 402 -2.85 -19.21 -20.45
C ASP A 402 -2.67 -20.59 -21.12
N SER A 403 -2.88 -20.70 -22.42
CA SER A 403 -2.62 -21.93 -23.21
C SER A 403 -1.24 -21.94 -23.87
N CYS A 404 -0.53 -20.82 -23.88
CA CYS A 404 0.83 -20.71 -24.39
C CYS A 404 1.86 -21.25 -23.38
N ARG A 405 3.12 -21.39 -23.83
CA ARG A 405 4.27 -21.83 -23.04
C ARG A 405 5.32 -20.73 -22.92
N ILE A 406 6.02 -20.68 -21.79
CA ILE A 406 7.14 -19.76 -21.55
C ILE A 406 8.16 -20.43 -20.65
N SER A 407 9.44 -20.19 -20.90
CA SER A 407 10.53 -20.73 -20.07
C SER A 407 10.54 -20.06 -18.69
N ASN A 408 11.06 -20.78 -17.68
CA ASN A 408 11.32 -20.22 -16.36
C ASN A 408 12.29 -19.03 -16.46
N ARG A 409 13.27 -19.10 -17.37
CA ARG A 409 14.21 -18.01 -17.64
C ARG A 409 13.46 -16.73 -18.03
N ASP A 410 12.63 -16.76 -19.07
CA ASP A 410 11.94 -15.57 -19.57
C ASP A 410 10.90 -15.06 -18.57
N LEU A 411 10.17 -15.98 -17.90
CA LEU A 411 9.23 -15.64 -16.85
C LEU A 411 9.91 -14.90 -15.68
N LEU A 412 11.01 -15.45 -15.15
CA LEU A 412 11.74 -14.85 -14.04
C LEU A 412 12.47 -13.57 -14.44
N LEU A 413 12.93 -13.45 -15.69
CA LEU A 413 13.49 -12.19 -16.22
C LEU A 413 12.43 -11.09 -16.25
N GLY A 414 11.22 -11.40 -16.72
CA GLY A 414 10.10 -10.45 -16.71
C GLY A 414 9.71 -10.05 -15.28
N LEU A 415 9.46 -11.04 -14.41
CA LEU A 415 9.07 -10.81 -13.02
C LEU A 415 10.12 -10.06 -12.20
N ARG A 416 11.41 -10.20 -12.52
CA ARG A 416 12.48 -9.43 -11.86
C ARG A 416 12.25 -7.92 -11.94
N HIS A 417 11.70 -7.42 -13.05
CA HIS A 417 11.41 -6.01 -13.24
C HIS A 417 10.15 -5.52 -12.50
N LEU A 418 9.29 -6.44 -12.04
CA LEU A 418 8.21 -6.11 -11.12
C LEU A 418 8.71 -6.17 -9.66
N ILE A 419 9.57 -7.14 -9.36
CA ILE A 419 10.01 -7.42 -7.98
C ILE A 419 11.12 -6.46 -7.53
N THR A 420 11.96 -5.99 -8.44
CA THR A 420 13.11 -5.14 -8.14
C THR A 420 13.20 -3.93 -9.06
N TYR A 421 13.71 -2.83 -8.52
CA TYR A 421 14.02 -1.62 -9.26
C TYR A 421 15.44 -1.12 -8.90
N GLN A 422 16.00 -0.28 -9.76
CA GLN A 422 17.28 0.39 -9.54
C GLN A 422 17.12 1.89 -9.81
N GLU A 423 17.60 2.71 -8.88
CA GLU A 423 17.59 4.17 -9.06
C GLU A 423 18.51 4.58 -10.22
N SER A 424 19.72 4.05 -10.22
CA SER A 424 20.73 4.22 -11.27
C SER A 424 21.43 2.88 -11.56
N PRO A 425 22.14 2.75 -12.70
CA PRO A 425 22.94 1.57 -12.99
C PRO A 425 24.04 1.27 -11.95
N ALA A 426 24.46 2.29 -11.17
CA ALA A 426 25.44 2.14 -10.11
C ALA A 426 24.81 1.80 -8.75
N SER A 427 23.50 1.99 -8.59
CA SER A 427 22.79 1.71 -7.34
C SER A 427 22.47 0.22 -7.20
N PRO A 428 22.57 -0.37 -5.99
CA PRO A 428 22.15 -1.74 -5.77
C PRO A 428 20.65 -1.91 -6.09
N PRO A 429 20.22 -3.09 -6.58
CA PRO A 429 18.80 -3.35 -6.81
C PRO A 429 18.04 -3.35 -5.48
N ARG A 430 16.94 -2.61 -5.45
CA ARG A 430 16.00 -2.54 -4.33
C ARG A 430 14.75 -3.34 -4.67
N ARG A 431 14.11 -3.93 -3.66
CA ARG A 431 12.83 -4.62 -3.82
C ARG A 431 11.70 -3.60 -3.82
N VAL A 432 10.71 -3.80 -4.68
CA VAL A 432 9.45 -3.06 -4.61
C VAL A 432 8.66 -3.60 -3.44
N ASN A 433 8.20 -2.73 -2.53
CA ASN A 433 7.28 -3.12 -1.48
C ASN A 433 5.85 -2.78 -1.93
N TYR A 434 5.08 -3.82 -2.24
CA TYR A 434 3.74 -3.67 -2.75
C TYR A 434 2.67 -3.47 -1.67
N ALA A 435 2.98 -3.77 -0.40
CA ALA A 435 2.05 -3.50 0.71
C ALA A 435 1.78 -2.00 0.86
N ALA A 436 2.83 -1.19 0.73
CA ALA A 436 2.71 0.26 0.92
C ALA A 436 2.26 1.03 -0.33
N LEU A 437 2.36 0.42 -1.52
CA LEU A 437 1.92 1.11 -2.73
C LEU A 437 0.42 1.39 -2.67
N ASP A 438 0.00 2.63 -2.92
CA ASP A 438 -1.42 2.95 -3.03
C ASP A 438 -1.98 2.55 -4.41
N VAL A 439 -3.30 2.38 -4.48
CA VAL A 439 -4.03 2.10 -5.72
C VAL A 439 -3.77 3.19 -6.77
N GLU A 440 -3.56 4.43 -6.35
CA GLU A 440 -3.25 5.57 -7.22
C GLU A 440 -1.88 5.44 -7.89
N GLU A 441 -0.89 4.92 -7.16
CA GLU A 441 0.45 4.67 -7.70
C GLU A 441 0.40 3.60 -8.80
N LEU A 442 -0.40 2.55 -8.60
CA LEU A 442 -0.66 1.53 -9.63
C LEU A 442 -1.50 2.08 -10.79
N GLY A 443 -2.43 3.00 -10.51
CA GLY A 443 -3.24 3.69 -11.51
C GLY A 443 -2.38 4.55 -12.43
N SER A 444 -1.41 5.29 -11.90
CA SER A 444 -0.48 6.08 -12.72
C SER A 444 0.46 5.22 -13.58
N VAL A 445 0.83 4.02 -13.10
CA VAL A 445 1.54 3.04 -13.92
C VAL A 445 0.67 2.60 -15.10
N TYR A 446 -0.64 2.37 -14.89
CA TYR A 446 -1.58 2.06 -15.96
C TYR A 446 -1.66 3.15 -17.02
N GLU A 447 -1.81 4.41 -16.61
CA GLU A 447 -1.93 5.54 -17.54
C GLU A 447 -0.69 5.65 -18.43
N GLY A 448 0.48 5.58 -17.82
CA GLY A 448 1.73 5.62 -18.57
C GLY A 448 1.90 4.45 -19.55
N LEU A 449 1.19 3.33 -19.33
CA LEU A 449 1.20 2.18 -20.23
C LEU A 449 0.25 2.35 -21.41
N LEU A 450 -0.88 3.05 -21.24
CA LEU A 450 -1.84 3.29 -22.33
C LEU A 450 -1.24 4.08 -23.51
N GLU A 451 -0.20 4.85 -23.26
CA GLU A 451 0.51 5.63 -24.28
C GLU A 451 1.41 4.79 -25.20
N TYR A 452 1.70 3.54 -24.82
CA TYR A 452 2.55 2.67 -25.64
C TYR A 452 1.83 2.14 -26.87
N HIS A 453 2.53 2.20 -28.00
CA HIS A 453 2.08 1.67 -29.27
C HIS A 453 2.81 0.34 -29.55
N PRO A 454 2.14 -0.81 -29.39
CA PRO A 454 2.76 -2.11 -29.59
C PRO A 454 2.99 -2.40 -31.08
N GLU A 455 4.15 -2.96 -31.40
CA GLU A 455 4.51 -3.42 -32.74
C GLU A 455 5.13 -4.81 -32.67
N ILE A 456 4.89 -5.62 -33.70
CA ILE A 456 5.62 -6.86 -33.94
C ILE A 456 6.47 -6.69 -35.20
N GLN A 457 7.78 -6.85 -35.06
CA GLN A 457 8.72 -6.91 -36.18
C GLN A 457 9.12 -8.34 -36.47
N VAL A 458 9.27 -8.71 -37.73
CA VAL A 458 9.76 -10.04 -38.12
C VAL A 458 11.17 -9.88 -38.68
N LYS A 459 12.17 -10.29 -37.91
CA LYS A 459 13.59 -10.26 -38.32
C LYS A 459 14.08 -11.68 -38.54
N ALA A 460 14.56 -11.98 -39.75
CA ALA A 460 15.03 -13.31 -40.13
C ALA A 460 14.03 -14.45 -39.77
N GLY A 461 12.74 -14.20 -40.01
CA GLY A 461 11.66 -15.15 -39.72
C GLY A 461 11.27 -15.27 -38.24
N ARG A 462 11.86 -14.48 -37.35
CA ARG A 462 11.54 -14.48 -35.91
C ARG A 462 10.74 -13.22 -35.55
N PRO A 463 9.52 -13.37 -34.99
CA PRO A 463 8.75 -12.23 -34.52
C PRO A 463 9.35 -11.69 -33.21
N GLU A 464 9.41 -10.38 -33.11
CA GLU A 464 9.91 -9.62 -31.97
C GLU A 464 8.88 -8.54 -31.63
N PHE A 465 8.45 -8.53 -30.37
CA PHE A 465 7.55 -7.50 -29.83
C PHE A 465 8.36 -6.31 -29.32
N LEU A 466 7.93 -5.11 -29.66
CA LEU A 466 8.50 -3.85 -29.21
C LEU A 466 7.41 -2.79 -29.01
N PHE A 467 7.79 -1.71 -28.32
CA PHE A 467 7.02 -0.47 -28.33
C PHE A 467 7.70 0.51 -29.26
N LEU A 468 6.92 1.24 -30.06
CA LEU A 468 7.44 2.31 -30.91
C LEU A 468 8.00 3.43 -30.04
N GLU A 469 9.22 3.87 -30.34
CA GLU A 469 9.77 5.11 -29.79
C GLU A 469 9.13 6.29 -30.53
N THR A 470 7.97 6.76 -30.07
CA THR A 470 7.39 8.01 -30.57
C THR A 470 8.15 9.19 -29.99
N GLY A 471 9.24 9.56 -30.67
CA GLY A 471 9.86 10.87 -30.49
C GLY A 471 8.81 11.98 -30.69
N LYS A 472 8.57 12.78 -29.65
CA LYS A 472 7.76 14.01 -29.64
C LYS A 472 6.22 13.90 -29.60
N GLU A 473 5.61 12.72 -29.44
CA GLU A 473 4.17 12.60 -29.10
C GLU A 473 3.89 12.52 -27.58
N ARG A 474 4.91 12.78 -26.75
CA ARG A 474 4.82 12.86 -25.26
C ARG A 474 3.79 13.86 -24.70
N ARG A 475 2.93 14.49 -25.52
CA ARG A 475 2.09 15.64 -25.16
C ARG A 475 0.67 15.66 -25.75
N GLN A 476 0.20 14.65 -26.49
CA GLN A 476 -1.05 14.81 -27.28
C GLN A 476 -2.24 13.88 -26.96
N THR A 477 -2.17 12.99 -25.96
CA THR A 477 -3.35 12.22 -25.55
C THR A 477 -4.22 12.92 -24.50
N GLY A 478 -3.79 14.05 -23.94
CA GLY A 478 -4.57 14.80 -22.95
C GLY A 478 -4.86 14.03 -21.65
N SER A 479 -4.25 12.84 -21.47
CA SER A 479 -4.34 12.00 -20.29
C SER A 479 -3.49 12.59 -19.17
N HIS A 480 -3.95 13.71 -18.63
CA HIS A 480 -3.34 14.33 -17.45
C HIS A 480 -3.97 13.76 -16.18
N TYR A 481 -3.09 13.29 -15.30
CA TYR A 481 -3.41 12.97 -13.91
C TYR A 481 -4.22 14.12 -13.29
N THR A 482 -5.33 13.78 -12.62
CA THR A 482 -6.08 14.73 -11.81
C THR A 482 -5.58 14.63 -10.36
N PRO A 483 -4.85 15.63 -9.84
CA PRO A 483 -4.37 15.62 -8.46
C PRO A 483 -5.51 15.45 -7.47
N GLU A 484 -5.22 14.81 -6.34
CA GLU A 484 -6.22 14.60 -5.29
C GLU A 484 -6.85 15.92 -4.82
N GLU A 485 -6.07 17.00 -4.81
CA GLU A 485 -6.54 18.37 -4.52
C GLU A 485 -7.67 18.84 -5.43
N LEU A 486 -7.77 18.30 -6.66
CA LEU A 486 -8.88 18.57 -7.59
C LEU A 486 -10.01 17.54 -7.44
N VAL A 487 -9.69 16.30 -7.08
CA VAL A 487 -10.70 15.26 -6.83
C VAL A 487 -11.48 15.52 -5.54
N ALA A 488 -10.83 16.04 -4.49
CA ALA A 488 -11.43 16.27 -3.18
C ALA A 488 -12.61 17.27 -3.20
N PRO A 489 -12.50 18.45 -3.83
CA PRO A 489 -13.63 19.35 -4.04
C PRO A 489 -14.78 18.68 -4.82
N LEU A 490 -14.47 17.91 -5.85
CA LEU A 490 -15.50 17.22 -6.66
C LEU A 490 -16.30 16.21 -5.82
N ILE A 491 -15.63 15.38 -5.01
CA ILE A 491 -16.33 14.49 -4.08
C ILE A 491 -17.17 15.29 -3.07
N LYS A 492 -16.59 16.34 -2.49
CA LYS A 492 -17.25 17.18 -1.47
C LYS A 492 -18.49 17.88 -2.00
N HIS A 493 -18.45 18.37 -3.25
CA HIS A 493 -19.51 19.20 -3.81
C HIS A 493 -20.49 18.43 -4.69
N ALA A 494 -20.09 17.29 -5.29
CA ALA A 494 -20.97 16.50 -6.16
C ALA A 494 -21.52 15.24 -5.47
N LEU A 495 -20.68 14.49 -4.75
CA LEU A 495 -21.10 13.21 -4.15
C LEU A 495 -21.69 13.38 -2.75
N GLU A 496 -21.07 14.18 -1.90
CA GLU A 496 -21.49 14.33 -0.50
C GLU A 496 -22.95 14.82 -0.36
N PRO A 497 -23.44 15.81 -1.13
CA PRO A 497 -24.83 16.24 -1.00
C PRO A 497 -25.84 15.13 -1.29
N VAL A 498 -25.58 14.33 -2.34
CA VAL A 498 -26.43 13.19 -2.73
C VAL A 498 -26.43 12.11 -1.66
N LEU A 499 -25.24 11.80 -1.12
CA LEU A 499 -25.09 10.86 0.00
C LEU A 499 -25.90 11.32 1.21
N GLN A 500 -25.77 12.59 1.61
CA GLN A 500 -26.49 13.14 2.76
C GLN A 500 -28.01 13.17 2.57
N GLU A 501 -28.48 13.48 1.35
CA GLU A 501 -29.91 13.42 1.02
C GLU A 501 -30.46 11.99 1.16
N LYS A 502 -29.77 11.01 0.60
CA LYS A 502 -30.14 9.59 0.70
C LYS A 502 -30.15 9.09 2.15
N LEU A 503 -29.17 9.50 2.95
CA LEU A 503 -29.07 9.12 4.36
C LEU A 503 -30.15 9.77 5.23
N LYS A 504 -30.60 10.99 4.90
CA LYS A 504 -31.71 11.65 5.62
C LYS A 504 -33.05 11.00 5.33
N ALA A 505 -33.23 10.46 4.12
CA ALA A 505 -34.45 9.76 3.72
C ALA A 505 -34.57 8.35 4.33
N ALA A 506 -33.49 7.80 4.90
CA ALA A 506 -33.45 6.48 5.52
C ALA A 506 -33.46 6.58 7.05
N GLY A 507 -34.36 5.84 7.70
CA GLY A 507 -34.55 5.89 9.15
C GLY A 507 -33.67 4.90 9.90
N THR A 508 -33.51 3.69 9.36
CA THR A 508 -32.75 2.59 10.02
C THR A 508 -31.33 2.44 9.46
N PRO A 509 -30.40 1.84 10.21
CA PRO A 509 -29.06 1.50 9.69
C PRO A 509 -29.11 0.64 8.42
N GLU A 510 -30.00 -0.32 8.34
CA GLU A 510 -30.20 -1.20 7.18
C GLU A 510 -30.68 -0.42 5.96
N GLU A 511 -31.65 0.48 6.13
CA GLU A 511 -32.11 1.37 5.06
C GLU A 511 -31.00 2.31 4.59
N LYS A 512 -30.17 2.82 5.50
CA LYS A 512 -29.03 3.67 5.15
C LYS A 512 -27.98 2.91 4.35
N LYS A 513 -27.66 1.68 4.75
CA LYS A 513 -26.77 0.77 4.01
C LYS A 513 -27.31 0.50 2.60
N ALA A 514 -28.59 0.16 2.48
CA ALA A 514 -29.24 -0.04 1.18
C ALA A 514 -29.24 1.25 0.33
N ALA A 515 -29.45 2.41 0.94
CA ALA A 515 -29.44 3.70 0.26
C ALA A 515 -28.06 4.02 -0.32
N ILE A 516 -26.98 3.77 0.44
CA ILE A 516 -25.59 3.91 -0.06
C ILE A 516 -25.35 2.99 -1.26
N LEU A 517 -25.72 1.70 -1.15
CA LEU A 517 -25.53 0.72 -2.23
C LEU A 517 -26.36 1.05 -3.49
N SER A 518 -27.41 1.86 -3.36
CA SER A 518 -28.23 2.30 -4.49
C SER A 518 -27.59 3.43 -5.32
N ILE A 519 -26.53 4.09 -4.82
CA ILE A 519 -25.88 5.20 -5.50
C ILE A 519 -25.08 4.68 -6.69
N LYS A 520 -25.36 5.22 -7.88
CA LYS A 520 -24.62 4.93 -9.11
C LYS A 520 -23.76 6.13 -9.48
N VAL A 521 -22.46 5.90 -9.65
CA VAL A 521 -21.47 6.92 -10.03
C VAL A 521 -21.01 6.63 -11.45
N LEU A 522 -21.02 7.66 -12.30
CA LEU A 522 -20.55 7.59 -13.69
C LEU A 522 -19.47 8.65 -13.90
N ASP A 523 -18.32 8.21 -14.41
CA ASP A 523 -17.29 9.07 -14.97
C ASP A 523 -17.07 8.66 -16.43
N PRO A 524 -17.57 9.44 -17.40
CA PRO A 524 -17.55 9.08 -18.82
C PRO A 524 -16.14 9.21 -19.45
N ALA A 525 -15.17 9.78 -18.73
CA ALA A 525 -13.81 10.00 -19.21
C ALA A 525 -12.80 9.63 -18.11
N CYS A 526 -13.02 8.47 -17.46
CA CYS A 526 -12.41 8.17 -16.18
C CYS A 526 -10.90 7.93 -16.20
N GLY A 527 -10.28 7.73 -17.37
CA GLY A 527 -8.85 7.41 -17.47
C GLY A 527 -8.52 6.17 -16.63
N SER A 528 -7.63 6.32 -15.65
CA SER A 528 -7.30 5.28 -14.66
C SER A 528 -8.34 5.09 -13.53
N GLY A 529 -9.41 5.88 -13.52
CA GLY A 529 -10.52 5.72 -12.58
C GLY A 529 -10.34 6.41 -11.23
N HIS A 530 -9.45 7.42 -11.11
CA HIS A 530 -9.21 8.11 -9.83
C HIS A 530 -10.49 8.66 -9.18
N PHE A 531 -11.39 9.25 -9.95
CA PHE A 531 -12.69 9.71 -9.46
C PHE A 531 -13.57 8.58 -8.97
N LEU A 532 -13.65 7.49 -9.74
CA LEU A 532 -14.45 6.31 -9.39
C LEU A 532 -13.92 5.65 -8.12
N LEU A 533 -12.60 5.54 -7.98
CA LEU A 533 -11.95 5.03 -6.78
C LEU A 533 -12.23 5.93 -5.57
N ALA A 534 -12.09 7.24 -5.73
CA ALA A 534 -12.38 8.22 -4.69
C ALA A 534 -13.84 8.15 -4.21
N ALA A 535 -14.77 8.05 -5.15
CA ALA A 535 -16.19 7.90 -4.86
C ALA A 535 -16.47 6.57 -4.15
N ALA A 536 -15.93 5.46 -4.64
CA ALA A 536 -16.07 4.14 -4.03
C ALA A 536 -15.51 4.11 -2.60
N ARG A 537 -14.32 4.71 -2.36
CA ARG A 537 -13.74 4.85 -1.02
C ARG A 537 -14.64 5.65 -0.10
N ARG A 538 -15.17 6.79 -0.57
CA ARG A 538 -16.06 7.65 0.24
C ARG A 538 -17.35 6.93 0.65
N LEU A 539 -18.00 6.27 -0.31
CA LEU A 539 -19.23 5.50 -0.09
C LEU A 539 -18.96 4.29 0.81
N GLY A 540 -17.87 3.55 0.56
CA GLY A 540 -17.46 2.40 1.37
C GLY A 540 -17.12 2.79 2.81
N LYS A 541 -16.45 3.93 3.02
CA LYS A 541 -16.16 4.46 4.36
C LYS A 541 -17.45 4.81 5.12
N GLU A 542 -18.43 5.42 4.45
CA GLU A 542 -19.71 5.71 5.08
C GLU A 542 -20.51 4.43 5.38
N TYR A 543 -20.49 3.46 4.47
CA TYR A 543 -21.11 2.16 4.68
C TYR A 543 -20.51 1.46 5.90
N ALA A 544 -19.17 1.37 5.95
CA ALA A 544 -18.45 0.75 7.06
C ALA A 544 -18.75 1.46 8.37
N ARG A 545 -18.79 2.79 8.37
CA ARG A 545 -19.15 3.62 9.51
C ARG A 545 -20.53 3.23 10.09
N ILE A 546 -21.54 3.07 9.23
CA ILE A 546 -22.89 2.66 9.67
C ILE A 546 -22.89 1.22 10.17
N GLU A 547 -22.13 0.32 9.53
CA GLU A 547 -22.00 -1.09 9.93
C GLU A 547 -21.34 -1.23 11.31
N THR A 548 -20.29 -0.46 11.59
CA THR A 548 -19.51 -0.55 12.83
C THR A 548 -20.04 0.36 13.94
N GLY A 549 -20.88 1.34 13.61
CA GLY A 549 -21.39 2.34 14.54
C GLY A 549 -20.37 3.43 14.93
N GLU A 550 -19.31 3.60 14.14
CA GLU A 550 -18.37 4.74 14.21
C GLU A 550 -19.00 6.05 13.69
#